data_AF-A0A544QR22-F1
#
_entry.id   AF-A0A544QR22-F1
#
_cell.length_a   1.000
_cell.length_b   1.000
_cell.length_c   1.000
_cell.angle_alpha   90.00
_cell.angle_beta   90.00
_cell.angle_gamma   90.00
#
_symmetry.space_group_name_H-M   'P 1'
#
loop_
_entity.id
_entity.type
_entity.pdbx_description
1 polymer ?
#
loop_
_entity_poly.entity_id
_entity_poly.type
_entity_poly.pdbx_seq_one_letter_code
_entity_poly.pdbx_strand_id
1 'polypeptide(L)'
;MSRNYDSYDDEIESNDDSDDEYDNEESKNLTVTPYAEIELTLDSVFGTSSDYGDVFGINASDVEIVDGCLYYDEEKDKYKVFSWKSVVGMNPGDGEFTADDANQFLVKTYGSTEKRYELIAAVHPDHDEPVGMGDAIMWYGGSQKHGPKSAAKSLAQILSAPGREMVIRDAEGDVSRDIDNWLADTSADNVLRDDLAGRRFAFFEIKKDSNTSDRKFHHPIVEDVKTGNQVAVNNSSTQSEIEDAGEAAAATDGGVPPAETTEGVPEPISDFISSVQQFDDFSEDRASEILADFIGDESLPLTQDLVDDFGGEEAVMAEAGY
;
A
#
# COMPACT_ATOMS: atom_id res chain seq x y z
N MET A 1 2.07 13.02 -15.61
CA MET A 1 2.07 14.14 -14.64
C MET A 1 3.26 13.91 -13.75
N SER A 2 4.20 14.86 -13.66
CA SER A 2 5.41 14.69 -12.84
C SER A 2 5.00 14.79 -11.36
N ARG A 3 5.09 13.69 -10.62
CA ARG A 3 4.83 13.64 -9.17
C ARG A 3 6.09 14.13 -8.43
N ASN A 4 5.91 14.85 -7.33
CA ASN A 4 6.98 15.58 -6.65
C ASN A 4 7.74 14.67 -5.66
N TYR A 5 9.02 14.38 -5.92
CA TYR A 5 9.85 13.44 -5.14
C TYR A 5 10.87 14.14 -4.21
N ASP A 6 10.76 15.46 -4.04
CA ASP A 6 11.91 16.34 -3.76
C ASP A 6 12.26 16.53 -2.26
N SER A 7 11.89 15.60 -1.39
CA SER A 7 12.51 15.54 -0.07
C SER A 7 12.57 14.09 0.41
N TYR A 8 13.40 13.81 1.42
CA TYR A 8 13.52 12.53 2.15
C TYR A 8 14.80 11.71 1.89
N ASP A 9 15.57 11.62 2.99
CA ASP A 9 16.81 10.88 3.21
C ASP A 9 16.59 9.37 3.32
N ASP A 10 17.53 8.55 2.83
CA ASP A 10 17.42 7.09 2.77
C ASP A 10 18.46 6.37 3.65
N GLU A 11 17.97 5.69 4.70
CA GLU A 11 18.56 4.44 5.19
C GLU A 11 17.57 3.30 4.92
N ILE A 12 18.05 2.14 4.48
CA ILE A 12 17.25 0.96 4.07
C ILE A 12 17.51 -0.16 5.08
N GLU A 13 16.51 -0.53 5.88
CA GLU A 13 16.50 -1.78 6.68
C GLU A 13 15.89 -2.94 5.86
N SER A 14 16.43 -4.14 6.08
CA SER A 14 16.35 -5.36 5.26
C SER A 14 15.10 -6.24 5.49
N ASN A 15 14.66 -6.94 4.43
CA ASN A 15 13.74 -8.08 4.48
C ASN A 15 14.32 -9.29 3.74
N ASP A 16 14.29 -10.46 4.39
CA ASP A 16 14.75 -11.76 3.87
C ASP A 16 13.58 -12.66 3.45
N ASP A 17 13.91 -13.65 2.63
CA ASP A 17 13.08 -14.37 1.64
C ASP A 17 12.25 -15.55 2.17
N SER A 18 11.32 -16.03 1.34
CA SER A 18 10.62 -17.31 1.47
C SER A 18 10.37 -17.89 0.08
N ASP A 19 10.74 -19.16 -0.12
CA ASP A 19 10.54 -19.98 -1.32
C ASP A 19 9.39 -20.95 -1.06
N ASP A 20 8.43 -21.06 -1.98
CA ASP A 20 7.52 -22.21 -2.08
C ASP A 20 7.21 -22.49 -3.57
N GLU A 21 7.38 -23.76 -3.95
CA GLU A 21 7.37 -24.34 -5.30
C GLU A 21 5.96 -24.84 -5.66
N TYR A 22 5.30 -24.24 -6.67
CA TYR A 22 4.03 -24.73 -7.24
C TYR A 22 4.03 -24.61 -8.78
N ASP A 23 4.27 -25.76 -9.41
CA ASP A 23 4.48 -26.00 -10.84
C ASP A 23 3.18 -25.85 -11.68
N ASN A 24 2.93 -24.64 -12.23
CA ASN A 24 1.90 -24.37 -13.24
C ASN A 24 2.17 -22.99 -13.91
N GLU A 25 2.90 -22.93 -15.04
CA GLU A 25 3.46 -21.66 -15.61
C GLU A 25 3.83 -20.66 -14.50
N GLU A 26 4.80 -21.02 -13.66
CA GLU A 26 4.99 -20.49 -12.30
C GLU A 26 4.87 -18.96 -12.21
N SER A 27 3.90 -18.49 -11.42
CA SER A 27 3.81 -17.09 -11.00
C SER A 27 5.16 -16.67 -10.43
N LYS A 28 5.73 -15.60 -10.97
CA LYS A 28 7.06 -15.14 -10.57
C LYS A 28 7.04 -14.53 -9.18
N ASN A 29 7.98 -14.92 -8.31
CA ASN A 29 8.16 -14.25 -7.02
C ASN A 29 8.66 -12.81 -7.24
N LEU A 30 7.85 -11.82 -6.86
CA LEU A 30 8.12 -10.41 -7.07
C LEU A 30 8.26 -9.66 -5.74
N THR A 31 9.20 -8.72 -5.69
CA THR A 31 9.30 -7.73 -4.61
C THR A 31 9.45 -6.34 -5.21
N VAL A 32 8.59 -5.42 -4.80
CA VAL A 32 8.68 -4.01 -5.16
C VAL A 32 9.40 -3.27 -4.04
N THR A 33 10.42 -2.48 -4.37
CA THR A 33 11.06 -1.60 -3.39
C THR A 33 10.38 -0.24 -3.37
N PRO A 34 10.53 0.54 -2.29
CA PRO A 34 9.96 1.88 -2.24
C PRO A 34 10.35 2.74 -3.45
N TYR A 35 9.36 3.50 -3.92
CA TYR A 35 9.41 4.42 -5.05
C TYR A 35 9.57 3.77 -6.43
N ALA A 36 9.46 2.44 -6.52
CA ALA A 36 9.21 1.77 -7.78
C ALA A 36 7.70 1.55 -7.94
N GLU A 37 7.21 1.62 -9.18
CA GLU A 37 5.80 1.50 -9.50
C GLU A 37 5.56 0.38 -10.52
N ILE A 38 4.56 -0.44 -10.21
CA ILE A 38 4.04 -1.47 -11.11
C ILE A 38 2.55 -1.26 -11.30
N GLU A 39 2.03 -1.70 -12.44
CA GLU A 39 0.60 -1.93 -12.63
C GLU A 39 0.32 -3.42 -12.66
N LEU A 40 -0.82 -3.86 -12.12
CA LEU A 40 -1.20 -5.26 -12.06
C LEU A 40 -2.70 -5.46 -12.05
N THR A 41 -3.16 -6.63 -12.47
CA THR A 41 -4.54 -7.10 -12.24
C THR A 41 -4.56 -7.95 -10.97
N LEU A 42 -5.40 -7.58 -9.99
CA LEU A 42 -5.45 -8.28 -8.70
C LEU A 42 -6.37 -9.50 -8.77
N ASP A 43 -5.81 -10.70 -8.63
CA ASP A 43 -6.58 -11.95 -8.76
C ASP A 43 -7.04 -12.50 -7.40
N SER A 44 -6.12 -12.59 -6.45
CA SER A 44 -6.41 -13.08 -5.11
C SER A 44 -5.44 -12.55 -4.07
N VAL A 45 -5.88 -12.56 -2.81
CA VAL A 45 -5.00 -12.40 -1.65
C VAL A 45 -5.28 -13.50 -0.64
N PHE A 46 -4.28 -13.85 0.17
CA PHE A 46 -4.38 -14.95 1.12
C PHE A 46 -3.37 -14.81 2.26
N GLY A 47 -3.60 -15.55 3.34
CA GLY A 47 -2.63 -15.72 4.42
C GLY A 47 -2.02 -17.12 4.37
N THR A 48 -0.76 -17.24 4.76
CA THR A 48 -0.09 -18.52 4.98
C THR A 48 0.77 -18.45 6.23
N SER A 49 0.88 -19.56 6.95
CA SER A 49 1.74 -19.67 8.14
C SER A 49 2.96 -20.53 7.82
N SER A 50 4.14 -20.06 8.20
CA SER A 50 5.41 -20.76 8.02
C SER A 50 6.19 -20.86 9.34
N ASP A 51 7.33 -21.56 9.32
CA ASP A 51 8.28 -21.57 10.44
C ASP A 51 8.84 -20.17 10.78
N TYR A 52 8.64 -19.19 9.90
CA TYR A 52 9.07 -17.80 10.07
C TYR A 52 7.92 -16.85 10.46
N GLY A 53 6.73 -17.42 10.64
CA GLY A 53 5.48 -16.75 10.98
C GLY A 53 4.52 -16.58 9.81
N ASP A 54 3.45 -15.84 10.09
CA ASP A 54 2.37 -15.56 9.16
C ASP A 54 2.80 -14.55 8.09
N VAL A 55 2.42 -14.82 6.85
CA VAL A 55 2.72 -14.03 5.66
C VAL A 55 1.43 -13.78 4.88
N PHE A 56 1.25 -12.54 4.42
CA PHE A 56 0.19 -12.14 3.52
C PHE A 56 0.68 -12.22 2.06
N GLY A 57 0.01 -13.01 1.24
CA GLY A 57 0.29 -13.20 -0.19
C GLY A 57 -0.66 -12.40 -1.08
N ILE A 58 -0.13 -11.84 -2.15
CA ILE A 58 -0.89 -11.18 -3.22
C ILE A 58 -0.57 -11.90 -4.53
N ASN A 59 -1.59 -12.48 -5.16
CA ASN A 59 -1.47 -13.06 -6.49
C ASN A 59 -2.04 -12.08 -7.52
N ALA A 60 -1.26 -11.84 -8.57
CA ALA A 60 -1.60 -10.88 -9.59
C ALA A 60 -1.22 -11.37 -10.99
N SER A 61 -2.05 -10.98 -11.96
CA SER A 61 -1.85 -11.23 -13.38
C SER A 61 -1.55 -9.92 -14.12
N ASP A 62 -1.06 -10.05 -15.35
CA ASP A 62 -0.78 -8.90 -16.24
C ASP A 62 0.08 -7.80 -15.58
N VAL A 63 1.10 -8.22 -14.80
CA VAL A 63 1.98 -7.29 -14.11
C VAL A 63 2.86 -6.57 -15.13
N GLU A 64 2.88 -5.25 -15.06
CA GLU A 64 3.69 -4.36 -15.88
C GLU A 64 4.53 -3.45 -15.00
N ILE A 65 5.78 -3.24 -15.39
CA ILE A 65 6.65 -2.24 -14.79
C ILE A 65 6.38 -0.92 -15.49
N VAL A 66 5.97 0.10 -14.73
CA VAL A 66 5.65 1.43 -15.28
C VAL A 66 6.67 2.49 -14.85
N ASP A 67 7.32 2.31 -13.70
CA ASP A 67 8.43 3.15 -13.27
C ASP A 67 9.45 2.37 -12.43
N GLY A 68 10.67 2.24 -12.93
CA GLY A 68 11.80 1.65 -12.22
C GLY A 68 12.55 0.61 -13.03
N CYS A 69 13.35 -0.19 -12.34
CA CYS A 69 14.22 -1.20 -12.94
C CYS A 69 13.91 -2.58 -12.38
N LEU A 70 13.50 -3.50 -13.25
CA LEU A 70 13.28 -4.91 -12.94
C LEU A 70 14.60 -5.66 -12.99
N TYR A 71 14.94 -6.30 -11.88
CA TYR A 71 16.11 -7.12 -11.72
C TYR A 71 15.75 -8.54 -11.30
N TYR A 72 16.60 -9.51 -11.65
CA TYR A 72 16.49 -10.92 -11.27
C TYR A 72 17.63 -11.34 -10.35
N ASP A 73 17.28 -12.04 -9.28
CA ASP A 73 18.15 -12.67 -8.31
C ASP A 73 18.22 -14.18 -8.61
N GLU A 74 19.28 -14.60 -9.30
CA GLU A 74 19.46 -16.01 -9.71
C GLU A 74 19.62 -16.95 -8.51
N GLU A 75 20.11 -16.46 -7.36
CA GLU A 75 20.34 -17.31 -6.18
C GLU A 75 19.03 -17.71 -5.49
N LYS A 76 17.97 -16.91 -5.66
CA LYS A 76 16.66 -17.06 -5.01
C LYS A 76 15.50 -17.22 -5.98
N ASP A 77 15.81 -17.32 -7.28
CA ASP A 77 14.81 -17.35 -8.36
C ASP A 77 13.71 -16.29 -8.18
N LYS A 78 14.14 -15.03 -7.99
CA LYS A 78 13.26 -13.95 -7.55
C LYS A 78 13.46 -12.68 -8.34
N TYR A 79 12.36 -12.02 -8.63
CA TYR A 79 12.31 -10.74 -9.31
C TYR A 79 12.16 -9.60 -8.31
N LYS A 80 12.86 -8.49 -8.55
CA LYS A 80 12.83 -7.32 -7.69
C LYS A 80 12.84 -6.04 -8.51
N VAL A 81 11.89 -5.14 -8.22
CA VAL A 81 11.80 -3.84 -8.87
C VAL A 81 12.43 -2.79 -7.97
N PHE A 82 13.48 -2.16 -8.48
CA PHE A 82 14.20 -1.09 -7.82
C PHE A 82 13.79 0.26 -8.38
N SER A 83 13.63 1.25 -7.51
CA SER A 83 13.46 2.64 -7.93
C SER A 83 14.72 3.17 -8.60
N TRP A 84 14.56 4.13 -9.50
CA TRP A 84 15.69 4.82 -10.14
C TRP A 84 16.68 5.41 -9.14
N LYS A 85 16.17 5.97 -8.03
CA LYS A 85 17.00 6.48 -6.93
C LYS A 85 17.90 5.39 -6.35
N SER A 86 17.39 4.17 -6.24
CA SER A 86 18.16 3.03 -5.75
C SER A 86 19.21 2.54 -6.74
N VAL A 87 18.99 2.69 -8.05
CA VAL A 87 19.86 2.13 -9.10
C VAL A 87 20.94 3.13 -9.53
N VAL A 88 20.56 4.37 -9.78
CA VAL A 88 21.44 5.43 -10.32
C VAL A 88 21.52 6.69 -9.44
N GLY A 89 20.78 6.75 -8.33
CA GLY A 89 20.85 7.86 -7.39
C GLY A 89 20.03 9.09 -7.80
N MET A 90 19.07 8.95 -8.73
CA MET A 90 18.22 10.03 -9.24
C MET A 90 16.74 9.67 -9.05
N ASN A 91 15.90 10.63 -8.65
CA ASN A 91 14.44 10.43 -8.70
C ASN A 91 13.93 10.66 -10.14
N PRO A 92 12.77 10.08 -10.51
CA PRO A 92 12.06 10.48 -11.71
C PRO A 92 11.85 12.00 -11.73
N GLY A 93 12.30 12.67 -12.80
CA GLY A 93 12.26 14.13 -12.94
C GLY A 93 13.52 14.89 -12.48
N ASP A 94 14.42 14.24 -11.73
CA ASP A 94 15.71 14.82 -11.32
C ASP A 94 16.76 14.67 -12.42
N GLY A 95 16.57 15.41 -13.52
CA GLY A 95 17.48 15.42 -14.66
C GLY A 95 17.02 14.54 -15.83
N GLU A 96 17.86 14.47 -16.87
CA GLU A 96 17.62 13.62 -18.04
C GLU A 96 18.39 12.32 -17.86
N PHE A 97 17.67 11.21 -17.64
CA PHE A 97 18.19 9.85 -17.67
C PHE A 97 17.20 8.93 -18.41
N THR A 98 17.68 7.78 -18.85
CA THR A 98 16.93 6.85 -19.71
C THR A 98 17.11 5.41 -19.25
N ALA A 99 16.34 4.47 -19.82
CA ALA A 99 16.51 3.03 -19.62
C ALA A 99 17.98 2.55 -19.74
N ASP A 100 18.76 3.14 -20.65
CA ASP A 100 20.16 2.77 -20.90
C ASP A 100 21.11 3.12 -19.75
N ASP A 101 20.70 3.99 -18.82
CA ASP A 101 21.50 4.38 -17.65
C ASP A 101 21.42 3.34 -16.52
N ALA A 102 20.47 2.40 -16.59
CA ALA A 102 20.33 1.33 -15.60
C ALA A 102 21.55 0.39 -15.61
N ASN A 103 22.11 0.13 -14.44
CA ASN A 103 23.27 -0.76 -14.31
C ASN A 103 22.90 -2.20 -14.68
N GLN A 104 23.63 -2.83 -15.61
CA GLN A 104 23.38 -4.24 -15.98
C GLN A 104 23.42 -5.18 -14.76
N PHE A 105 24.30 -4.91 -13.80
CA PHE A 105 24.33 -5.62 -12.52
C PHE A 105 24.19 -4.63 -11.38
N LEU A 106 23.29 -4.96 -10.45
CA LEU A 106 23.10 -4.20 -9.22
C LEU A 106 23.60 -5.03 -8.05
N VAL A 107 24.50 -4.47 -7.25
CA VAL A 107 24.99 -5.09 -6.02
C VAL A 107 24.44 -4.31 -4.84
N LYS A 108 23.76 -5.00 -3.92
CA LYS A 108 23.22 -4.41 -2.69
C LYS A 108 23.74 -5.19 -1.49
N THR A 109 24.22 -4.47 -0.49
CA THR A 109 24.63 -5.05 0.78
C THR A 109 23.49 -4.90 1.78
N TYR A 110 23.01 -6.02 2.32
CA TYR A 110 22.02 -6.06 3.38
C TYR A 110 22.70 -6.64 4.63
N GLY A 111 22.98 -5.77 5.61
CA GLY A 111 23.78 -6.16 6.78
C GLY A 111 25.18 -6.60 6.36
N SER A 112 25.52 -7.88 6.58
CA SER A 112 26.80 -8.47 6.16
C SER A 112 26.72 -9.25 4.85
N THR A 113 25.56 -9.33 4.22
CA THR A 113 25.33 -10.17 3.03
C THR A 113 25.26 -9.29 1.79
N GLU A 114 26.11 -9.59 0.81
CA GLU A 114 26.06 -8.98 -0.52
C GLU A 114 25.12 -9.80 -1.40
N LYS A 115 24.12 -9.15 -2.00
CA LYS A 115 23.23 -9.75 -3.01
C LYS A 115 23.50 -9.09 -4.35
N ARG A 116 23.56 -9.90 -5.42
CA ARG A 116 23.78 -9.43 -6.79
C ARG A 116 22.54 -9.72 -7.61
N TYR A 117 22.14 -8.72 -8.39
CA TYR A 117 21.00 -8.82 -9.28
C TYR A 117 21.40 -8.49 -10.72
N GLU A 118 20.74 -9.13 -11.69
CA GLU A 118 20.91 -8.88 -13.12
C GLU A 118 19.70 -8.13 -13.69
N LEU A 119 19.96 -7.08 -14.48
CA LEU A 119 18.93 -6.25 -15.07
C LEU A 119 18.16 -7.04 -16.13
N ILE A 120 16.83 -7.02 -16.03
CA ILE A 120 15.91 -7.60 -17.00
C ILE A 120 15.30 -6.50 -17.87
N ALA A 121 14.82 -5.43 -17.24
CA ALA A 121 14.20 -4.30 -17.92
C ALA A 121 14.34 -3.03 -17.08
N ALA A 122 14.34 -1.87 -17.73
CA ALA A 122 14.24 -0.57 -17.09
C ALA A 122 13.19 0.25 -17.83
N VAL A 123 12.35 0.97 -17.08
CA VAL A 123 11.24 1.76 -17.60
C VAL A 123 11.32 3.13 -16.96
N HIS A 124 11.58 4.16 -17.78
CA HIS A 124 11.41 5.55 -17.39
C HIS A 124 10.02 6.02 -17.87
N PRO A 125 9.14 6.52 -16.97
CA PRO A 125 7.73 6.77 -17.30
C PRO A 125 7.52 7.81 -18.42
N ASP A 126 8.44 8.75 -18.58
CA ASP A 126 8.38 9.77 -19.65
C ASP A 126 9.01 9.34 -21.00
N HIS A 127 9.73 8.22 -21.05
CA HIS A 127 10.56 7.84 -22.21
C HIS A 127 10.26 6.46 -22.78
N ASP A 128 9.78 5.55 -21.94
CA ASP A 128 9.62 4.14 -22.27
C ASP A 128 8.16 3.70 -22.14
N GLU A 129 7.78 2.66 -22.89
CA GLU A 129 6.50 1.99 -22.70
C GLU A 129 6.60 1.00 -21.53
N PRO A 130 5.50 0.76 -20.79
CA PRO A 130 5.47 -0.26 -19.74
C PRO A 130 5.96 -1.63 -20.23
N VAL A 131 6.64 -2.36 -19.36
CA VAL A 131 7.18 -3.69 -19.68
C VAL A 131 6.43 -4.77 -18.91
N GLY A 132 5.78 -5.66 -19.64
CA GLY A 132 5.08 -6.82 -19.08
C GLY A 132 6.01 -7.87 -18.48
N MET A 133 5.73 -8.25 -17.24
CA MET A 133 6.37 -9.33 -16.49
C MET A 133 5.53 -10.61 -16.50
N GLY A 134 4.22 -10.53 -16.79
CA GLY A 134 3.28 -11.65 -16.69
C GLY A 134 2.77 -11.82 -15.26
N ASP A 135 2.45 -13.06 -14.89
CA ASP A 135 1.86 -13.35 -13.58
C ASP A 135 2.93 -13.32 -12.48
N ALA A 136 2.57 -12.79 -11.32
CA ALA A 136 3.47 -12.65 -10.20
C ALA A 136 2.77 -12.85 -8.85
N ILE A 137 3.57 -13.29 -7.88
CA ILE A 137 3.19 -13.37 -6.48
C ILE A 137 4.08 -12.48 -5.62
N MET A 138 3.46 -11.71 -4.73
CA MET A 138 4.16 -10.83 -3.79
C MET A 138 3.87 -11.27 -2.36
N TRP A 139 4.93 -11.31 -1.54
CA TRP A 139 4.87 -11.80 -0.17
C TRP A 139 5.18 -10.72 0.85
N TYR A 140 4.26 -10.52 1.79
CA TYR A 140 4.30 -9.49 2.82
C TYR A 140 4.22 -10.11 4.21
N GLY A 141 5.37 -10.22 4.87
CA GLY A 141 5.50 -10.76 6.22
C GLY A 141 6.17 -9.79 7.21
N GLY A 142 6.76 -10.35 8.26
CA GLY A 142 7.41 -9.61 9.33
C GLY A 142 8.79 -10.14 9.69
N SER A 143 9.11 -10.06 10.97
CA SER A 143 10.28 -10.73 11.54
C SER A 143 10.00 -11.12 12.99
N GLN A 144 10.65 -12.18 13.46
CA GLN A 144 10.60 -12.63 14.85
C GLN A 144 10.98 -11.54 15.87
N LYS A 145 11.82 -10.58 15.46
CA LYS A 145 12.29 -9.50 16.34
C LYS A 145 11.32 -8.31 16.41
N HIS A 146 10.64 -8.00 15.32
CA HIS A 146 9.89 -6.75 15.16
C HIS A 146 8.40 -6.96 14.85
N GLY A 147 7.94 -8.21 14.76
CA GLY A 147 6.57 -8.55 14.38
C GLY A 147 6.27 -8.26 12.91
N PRO A 148 4.97 -8.21 12.54
CA PRO A 148 4.54 -7.91 11.17
C PRO A 148 4.87 -6.48 10.76
N LYS A 149 5.31 -6.30 9.51
CA LYS A 149 5.67 -4.98 8.97
C LYS A 149 4.44 -4.12 8.77
N SER A 150 4.61 -2.80 8.88
CA SER A 150 3.55 -1.81 8.64
C SER A 150 2.90 -1.99 7.26
N ALA A 151 3.71 -2.19 6.21
CA ALA A 151 3.20 -2.43 4.87
C ALA A 151 2.37 -3.71 4.76
N ALA A 152 2.80 -4.80 5.38
CA ALA A 152 2.07 -6.06 5.38
C ALA A 152 0.68 -5.91 6.03
N LYS A 153 0.62 -5.24 7.19
CA LYS A 153 -0.63 -4.94 7.88
C LYS A 153 -1.55 -4.06 7.05
N SER A 154 -1.01 -2.98 6.47
CA SER A 154 -1.78 -2.05 5.66
C SER A 154 -2.35 -2.73 4.42
N LEU A 155 -1.56 -3.53 3.70
CA LEU A 155 -2.04 -4.30 2.54
C LEU A 155 -3.12 -5.31 2.93
N ALA A 156 -2.94 -6.04 4.03
CA ALA A 156 -3.94 -6.96 4.53
C ALA A 156 -5.27 -6.25 4.78
N GLN A 157 -5.26 -5.07 5.39
CA GLN A 157 -6.46 -4.29 5.66
C GLN A 157 -7.08 -3.66 4.41
N ILE A 158 -6.26 -3.19 3.46
CA ILE A 158 -6.73 -2.55 2.23
C ILE A 158 -7.41 -3.57 1.32
N LEU A 159 -6.77 -4.73 1.13
CA LEU A 159 -7.13 -5.68 0.07
C LEU A 159 -8.11 -6.76 0.54
N SER A 160 -8.11 -7.15 1.82
CA SER A 160 -8.94 -8.27 2.29
C SER A 160 -10.37 -7.87 2.65
N ALA A 161 -11.32 -8.78 2.45
CA ALA A 161 -12.73 -8.60 2.78
C ALA A 161 -12.98 -8.25 4.26
N PRO A 162 -12.27 -8.85 5.24
CA PRO A 162 -12.39 -8.45 6.64
C PRO A 162 -11.90 -7.02 6.94
N GLY A 163 -11.13 -6.39 6.05
CA GLY A 163 -10.63 -5.04 6.24
C GLY A 163 -9.77 -4.92 7.50
N ARG A 164 -10.14 -4.02 8.42
CA ARG A 164 -9.42 -3.82 9.69
C ARG A 164 -9.28 -5.09 10.53
N GLU A 165 -10.32 -5.93 10.51
CA GLU A 165 -10.39 -7.17 11.30
C GLU A 165 -9.47 -8.27 10.75
N MET A 166 -8.86 -8.05 9.59
CA MET A 166 -7.86 -8.97 9.05
C MET A 166 -6.59 -9.03 9.90
N VAL A 167 -6.32 -7.97 10.66
CA VAL A 167 -5.14 -7.88 11.51
C VAL A 167 -5.56 -8.07 12.96
N ILE A 168 -5.07 -9.14 13.58
CA ILE A 168 -5.40 -9.48 14.96
C ILE A 168 -4.87 -8.39 15.89
N ARG A 169 -5.73 -8.00 16.84
CA ARG A 169 -5.39 -7.12 17.95
C ARG A 169 -5.27 -7.92 19.25
N ASP A 170 -4.36 -7.51 20.12
CA ASP A 170 -4.17 -8.12 21.44
C ASP A 170 -5.24 -7.65 22.45
N ALA A 171 -5.11 -8.11 23.69
CA ALA A 171 -6.08 -7.81 24.75
C ALA A 171 -6.12 -6.32 25.14
N GLU A 172 -5.11 -5.54 24.77
CA GLU A 172 -5.00 -4.10 25.02
C GLU A 172 -5.58 -3.30 23.85
N GLY A 173 -5.94 -3.96 22.74
CA GLY A 173 -6.47 -3.35 21.53
C GLY A 173 -5.39 -2.99 20.50
N ASP A 174 -4.12 -3.23 20.84
CA ASP A 174 -2.98 -2.96 19.98
C ASP A 174 -2.85 -4.04 18.89
N VAL A 175 -2.31 -3.67 17.73
CA VAL A 175 -2.02 -4.65 16.69
C VAL A 175 -0.99 -5.67 17.19
N SER A 176 -1.32 -6.97 17.01
CA SER A 176 -0.48 -8.09 17.41
C SER A 176 0.98 -7.92 16.93
N ARG A 177 1.90 -8.07 17.88
CA ARG A 177 3.34 -8.18 17.60
C ARG A 177 3.79 -9.63 17.42
N ASP A 178 2.88 -10.58 17.65
CA ASP A 178 3.13 -12.00 17.46
C ASP A 178 3.17 -12.30 15.97
N ILE A 179 4.35 -12.63 15.46
CA ILE A 179 4.53 -12.88 14.03
C ILE A 179 3.85 -14.19 13.59
N ASP A 180 3.58 -15.10 14.52
CA ASP A 180 2.93 -16.38 14.24
C ASP A 180 1.40 -16.31 14.40
N ASN A 181 0.86 -15.14 14.78
CA ASN A 181 -0.56 -14.93 15.02
C ASN A 181 -0.93 -13.45 14.88
N TRP A 182 -0.83 -12.92 13.66
CA TRP A 182 -1.23 -11.54 13.36
C TRP A 182 -2.28 -11.41 12.25
N LEU A 183 -2.50 -12.47 11.47
CA LEU A 183 -3.56 -12.52 10.46
C LEU A 183 -4.78 -13.24 11.03
N ALA A 184 -5.97 -12.70 10.74
CA ALA A 184 -7.22 -13.40 10.99
C ALA A 184 -7.33 -14.67 10.14
N ASP A 185 -8.36 -15.48 10.42
CA ASP A 185 -8.59 -16.74 9.72
C ASP A 185 -8.64 -16.55 8.21
N THR A 186 -7.66 -17.17 7.53
CA THR A 186 -7.45 -17.13 6.08
C THR A 186 -7.70 -18.49 5.43
N SER A 187 -8.38 -19.40 6.14
CA SER A 187 -8.64 -20.77 5.66
C SER A 187 -9.55 -20.86 4.43
N ALA A 188 -10.21 -19.77 4.04
CA ALA A 188 -10.91 -19.68 2.76
C ALA A 188 -9.92 -19.41 1.61
N ASP A 189 -10.03 -20.17 0.52
CA ASP A 189 -9.31 -19.88 -0.72
C ASP A 189 -9.74 -18.49 -1.21
N ASN A 190 -8.82 -17.52 -1.14
CA ASN A 190 -9.02 -16.10 -1.45
C ASN A 190 -9.86 -15.32 -0.44
N VAL A 191 -9.20 -14.41 0.29
CA VAL A 191 -9.82 -13.48 1.25
C VAL A 191 -9.97 -12.06 0.68
N LEU A 192 -9.79 -11.90 -0.64
CA LEU A 192 -9.88 -10.62 -1.34
C LEU A 192 -11.28 -9.98 -1.21
N ARG A 193 -11.32 -8.65 -1.19
CA ARG A 193 -12.57 -7.91 -1.32
C ARG A 193 -13.18 -8.08 -2.71
N ASP A 194 -14.48 -8.36 -2.74
CA ASP A 194 -15.23 -8.56 -4.00
C ASP A 194 -15.15 -7.35 -4.95
N ASP A 195 -15.08 -6.12 -4.41
CA ASP A 195 -15.00 -4.90 -5.22
C ASP A 195 -13.64 -4.64 -5.86
N LEU A 196 -12.62 -5.44 -5.50
CA LEU A 196 -11.24 -5.31 -6.01
C LEU A 196 -10.84 -6.43 -6.98
N ALA A 197 -11.54 -7.56 -6.95
CA ALA A 197 -11.20 -8.72 -7.78
C ALA A 197 -11.22 -8.42 -9.28
N GLY A 198 -10.13 -8.77 -9.97
CA GLY A 198 -9.95 -8.59 -11.40
C GLY A 198 -9.79 -7.14 -11.87
N ARG A 199 -9.60 -6.19 -10.94
CA ARG A 199 -9.34 -4.78 -11.27
C ARG A 199 -7.84 -4.55 -11.44
N ARG A 200 -7.52 -3.55 -12.28
CA ARG A 200 -6.16 -3.11 -12.53
C ARG A 200 -5.77 -1.99 -11.56
N PHE A 201 -4.66 -2.17 -10.86
CA PHE A 201 -4.14 -1.24 -9.87
C PHE A 201 -2.71 -0.84 -10.18
N ALA A 202 -2.39 0.43 -9.95
CA ALA A 202 -1.02 0.89 -9.77
C ALA A 202 -0.63 0.65 -8.30
N PHE A 203 0.54 0.07 -8.10
CA PHE A 203 1.07 -0.30 -6.80
C PHE A 203 2.50 0.21 -6.62
N PHE A 204 2.73 0.91 -5.51
CA PHE A 204 4.05 1.34 -5.09
C PHE A 204 4.12 1.49 -3.57
N GLU A 205 5.34 1.52 -3.03
CA GLU A 205 5.57 1.78 -1.62
C GLU A 205 6.32 3.09 -1.43
N ILE A 206 6.05 3.80 -0.33
CA ILE A 206 6.83 4.96 0.10
C ILE A 206 7.40 4.73 1.50
N LYS A 207 8.45 5.46 1.86
CA LYS A 207 8.94 5.47 3.24
C LYS A 207 8.34 6.64 4.00
N LYS A 208 7.72 6.36 5.15
CA LYS A 208 7.21 7.37 6.08
C LYS A 208 8.01 7.33 7.37
N ASP A 209 8.19 8.50 8.00
CA ASP A 209 8.81 8.60 9.32
C ASP A 209 7.88 8.01 10.38
N SER A 210 8.45 7.25 11.31
CA SER A 210 7.71 6.76 12.48
C SER A 210 7.52 7.89 13.49
N ASN A 211 6.34 7.94 14.08
CA ASN A 211 6.01 8.92 15.10
C ASN A 211 6.63 8.59 16.47
N THR A 212 6.99 7.33 16.68
CA THR A 212 7.41 6.76 17.96
C THR A 212 8.82 6.17 17.93
N SER A 213 9.47 6.18 16.77
CA SER A 213 10.86 5.74 16.62
C SER A 213 11.60 6.62 15.62
N ASP A 214 12.92 6.60 15.70
CA ASP A 214 13.84 7.21 14.74
C ASP A 214 13.89 6.48 13.39
N ARG A 215 12.98 5.53 13.15
CA ARG A 215 12.99 4.64 11.99
C ARG A 215 11.93 5.03 10.99
N LYS A 216 12.22 4.82 9.71
CA LYS A 216 11.23 4.90 8.64
C LYS A 216 10.53 3.56 8.46
N PHE A 217 9.28 3.58 8.04
CA PHE A 217 8.52 2.38 7.69
C PHE A 217 7.99 2.49 6.25
N HIS A 218 7.79 1.34 5.62
CA HIS A 218 7.20 1.27 4.29
C HIS A 218 5.68 1.39 4.40
N HIS A 219 5.09 2.24 3.56
CA HIS A 219 3.66 2.42 3.44
C HIS A 219 3.23 2.14 1.99
N PRO A 220 2.33 1.18 1.78
CA PRO A 220 1.86 0.79 0.46
C PRO A 220 0.81 1.80 -0.03
N ILE A 221 0.84 2.08 -1.32
CA ILE A 221 -0.18 2.85 -2.03
C ILE A 221 -0.71 1.95 -3.15
N VAL A 222 -2.02 1.82 -3.19
CA VAL A 222 -2.76 1.05 -4.20
C VAL A 222 -3.74 2.02 -4.83
N GLU A 223 -3.60 2.29 -6.12
CA GLU A 223 -4.44 3.23 -6.87
C GLU A 223 -5.18 2.48 -7.96
N ASP A 224 -6.50 2.66 -8.07
CA ASP A 224 -7.24 2.10 -9.20
C ASP A 224 -6.89 2.86 -10.48
N VAL A 225 -6.32 2.15 -11.47
CA VAL A 225 -5.82 2.77 -12.72
C VAL A 225 -6.94 3.43 -13.51
N LYS A 226 -8.17 2.92 -13.42
CA LYS A 226 -9.31 3.45 -14.17
C LYS A 226 -9.84 4.74 -13.55
N THR A 227 -9.91 4.82 -12.22
CA THR A 227 -10.48 5.99 -11.52
C THR A 227 -9.43 6.99 -11.07
N GLY A 228 -8.16 6.60 -10.94
CA GLY A 228 -7.09 7.41 -10.36
C GLY A 228 -7.22 7.62 -8.85
N ASN A 229 -8.05 6.81 -8.18
CA ASN A 229 -8.33 6.97 -6.76
C ASN A 229 -7.56 5.92 -5.96
N GLN A 230 -7.00 6.34 -4.83
CA GLN A 230 -6.38 5.42 -3.89
C GLN A 230 -7.44 4.49 -3.27
N VAL A 231 -7.12 3.21 -3.16
CA VAL A 231 -7.95 2.21 -2.50
C VAL A 231 -7.77 2.33 -0.98
N ALA A 232 -8.84 2.66 -0.29
CA ALA A 232 -8.90 2.73 1.17
C ALA A 232 -9.37 1.40 1.79
N VAL A 233 -9.12 1.22 3.10
CA VAL A 233 -9.58 0.06 3.88
C VAL A 233 -11.10 -0.03 3.88
N ASN A 234 -11.64 -1.24 3.67
CA ASN A 234 -13.07 -1.46 3.78
C ASN A 234 -13.51 -1.42 5.26
N ASN A 235 -14.39 -0.50 5.61
CA ASN A 235 -14.97 -0.37 6.96
C ASN A 235 -16.38 -0.98 7.05
N SER A 236 -16.88 -1.68 6.03
CA SER A 236 -18.25 -2.19 6.03
C SER A 236 -18.41 -3.44 6.91
N SER A 237 -18.78 -3.24 8.17
CA SER A 237 -19.23 -4.28 9.08
C SER A 237 -20.69 -4.71 8.83
N THR A 238 -21.11 -4.93 7.57
CA THR A 238 -22.38 -5.64 7.28
C THR A 238 -22.52 -5.99 5.79
N GLN A 239 -22.31 -7.27 5.43
CA GLN A 239 -22.96 -7.84 4.24
C GLN A 239 -24.43 -8.13 4.60
N SER A 240 -25.37 -7.56 3.87
CA SER A 240 -26.74 -8.06 3.78
C SER A 240 -27.26 -7.90 2.36
N GLU A 241 -27.83 -8.99 1.88
CA GLU A 241 -28.36 -9.30 0.56
C GLU A 241 -29.21 -8.18 -0.06
N ILE A 242 -29.10 -7.98 -1.38
CA ILE A 242 -30.12 -7.25 -2.14
C ILE A 242 -30.50 -8.07 -3.39
N GLU A 243 -31.75 -8.56 -3.35
CA GLU A 243 -32.50 -9.12 -4.48
C GLU A 243 -32.82 -8.06 -5.56
N ASP A 244 -32.89 -8.58 -6.78
CA ASP A 244 -33.30 -8.00 -8.06
C ASP A 244 -34.66 -7.25 -8.04
N ALA A 245 -34.70 -6.02 -8.58
CA ALA A 245 -35.75 -5.53 -9.50
C ALA A 245 -35.51 -4.08 -10.01
N GLY A 246 -35.19 -3.96 -11.30
CA GLY A 246 -35.93 -3.13 -12.26
C GLY A 246 -36.01 -1.59 -12.14
N GLU A 247 -35.32 -0.95 -13.09
CA GLU A 247 -35.76 0.18 -13.93
C GLU A 247 -35.53 1.65 -13.48
N ALA A 248 -35.08 2.43 -14.47
CA ALA A 248 -34.35 3.70 -14.36
C ALA A 248 -35.24 4.96 -14.25
N ALA A 249 -34.75 5.97 -13.50
CA ALA A 249 -34.98 7.39 -13.78
C ALA A 249 -33.94 8.27 -13.04
N ALA A 250 -33.45 9.30 -13.73
CA ALA A 250 -32.45 10.25 -13.26
C ALA A 250 -33.05 11.42 -12.46
N ALA A 251 -32.34 11.86 -11.40
CA ALA A 251 -32.06 13.24 -10.95
C ALA A 251 -32.00 13.39 -9.40
N THR A 252 -30.84 13.86 -8.92
CA THR A 252 -30.54 14.68 -7.71
C THR A 252 -31.27 14.48 -6.37
N ASP A 253 -30.44 14.34 -5.32
CA ASP A 253 -30.65 14.65 -3.89
C ASP A 253 -31.38 13.61 -2.99
N GLY A 254 -30.68 13.19 -1.92
CA GLY A 254 -31.29 12.96 -0.59
C GLY A 254 -31.60 11.54 -0.07
N GLY A 255 -30.57 10.77 0.33
CA GLY A 255 -30.50 9.84 1.51
C GLY A 255 -31.33 8.53 1.57
N VAL A 256 -31.08 7.49 2.40
CA VAL A 256 -30.17 7.07 3.52
C VAL A 256 -30.75 5.68 4.02
N PRO A 257 -30.06 4.71 4.70
CA PRO A 257 -29.12 4.87 5.82
C PRO A 257 -27.79 4.06 5.86
N PRO A 258 -26.91 4.41 6.83
CA PRO A 258 -25.44 4.39 6.72
C PRO A 258 -24.74 3.51 7.77
N ALA A 259 -23.42 3.36 7.63
CA ALA A 259 -22.55 3.11 8.79
C ALA A 259 -22.58 4.35 9.69
N GLU A 260 -22.38 4.21 11.00
CA GLU A 260 -22.29 5.34 11.93
C GLU A 260 -21.04 6.19 11.64
N THR A 261 -21.10 6.99 10.57
CA THR A 261 -20.57 8.35 10.57
C THR A 261 -21.29 9.06 11.70
N THR A 262 -20.56 9.72 12.58
CA THR A 262 -21.16 10.79 13.38
C THR A 262 -21.87 11.74 12.41
N GLU A 263 -23.18 11.86 12.57
CA GLU A 263 -24.03 12.62 11.65
C GLU A 263 -23.46 14.03 11.43
N GLY A 264 -23.07 14.35 10.18
CA GLY A 264 -22.73 15.73 9.78
C GLY A 264 -21.28 15.97 9.35
N VAL A 265 -20.39 14.98 9.37
CA VAL A 265 -18.99 15.14 8.95
C VAL A 265 -18.80 14.92 7.44
N PRO A 266 -18.26 15.89 6.68
CA PRO A 266 -17.92 15.72 5.26
C PRO A 266 -16.87 14.63 5.02
N GLU A 267 -16.96 13.93 3.89
CA GLU A 267 -16.11 12.78 3.53
C GLU A 267 -14.59 13.08 3.60
N PRO A 268 -14.07 14.22 3.07
CA PRO A 268 -12.63 14.53 3.20
C PRO A 268 -12.16 14.73 4.66
N ILE A 269 -13.06 15.21 5.52
CA ILE A 269 -12.78 15.37 6.96
C ILE A 269 -12.85 14.02 7.66
N SER A 270 -13.80 13.16 7.26
CA SER A 270 -13.88 11.79 7.76
C SER A 270 -12.66 10.94 7.39
N ASP A 271 -12.10 11.15 6.19
CA ASP A 271 -10.87 10.50 5.73
C ASP A 271 -9.64 10.95 6.52
N PHE A 272 -9.54 12.26 6.80
CA PHE A 272 -8.52 12.80 7.69
C PHE A 272 -8.65 12.23 9.11
N ILE A 273 -9.85 12.28 9.70
CA ILE A 273 -10.12 11.74 11.04
C ILE A 273 -9.76 10.26 11.10
N SER A 274 -10.13 9.49 10.07
CA SER A 274 -9.81 8.07 9.96
C SER A 274 -8.30 7.81 9.84
N SER A 275 -7.58 8.70 9.16
CA SER A 275 -6.13 8.62 9.00
C SER A 275 -5.38 8.93 10.29
N VAL A 276 -5.87 9.89 11.09
CA VAL A 276 -5.28 10.22 12.40
C VAL A 276 -5.62 9.16 13.45
N GLN A 277 -6.86 8.67 13.47
CA GLN A 277 -7.31 7.59 14.37
C GLN A 277 -6.67 6.23 14.04
N GLN A 278 -5.99 6.09 12.90
CA GLN A 278 -5.19 4.90 12.58
C GLN A 278 -3.95 4.77 13.48
N PHE A 279 -3.57 5.82 14.20
CA PHE A 279 -2.37 5.88 15.01
C PHE A 279 -2.73 6.19 16.48
N ASP A 280 -2.64 5.18 17.35
CA ASP A 280 -3.04 5.24 18.77
C ASP A 280 -2.20 6.20 19.65
N ASP A 281 -1.19 6.89 19.10
CA ASP A 281 -0.22 7.72 19.83
C ASP A 281 -0.07 9.15 19.25
N PHE A 282 -1.12 9.67 18.60
CA PHE A 282 -1.14 11.06 18.13
C PHE A 282 -1.47 12.03 19.27
N SER A 283 -0.67 13.09 19.41
CA SER A 283 -1.04 14.27 20.20
C SER A 283 -1.89 15.22 19.37
N GLU A 284 -2.77 15.98 20.02
CA GLU A 284 -3.60 17.04 19.40
C GLU A 284 -2.75 17.99 18.53
N ASP A 285 -1.60 18.47 19.03
CA ASP A 285 -0.68 19.32 18.27
C ASP A 285 -0.22 18.68 16.94
N ARG A 286 -0.04 17.36 16.92
CA ARG A 286 0.46 16.63 15.75
C ARG A 286 -0.65 16.34 14.75
N ALA A 287 -1.86 16.06 15.24
CA ALA A 287 -3.02 15.91 14.39
C ALA A 287 -3.40 17.26 13.73
N SER A 288 -3.22 18.38 14.45
CA SER A 288 -3.40 19.72 13.89
C SER A 288 -2.36 20.06 12.82
N GLU A 289 -1.08 19.69 13.02
CA GLU A 289 -0.05 19.83 11.98
C GLU A 289 -0.39 19.04 10.71
N ILE A 290 -0.86 17.80 10.85
CA ILE A 290 -1.26 16.98 9.68
C ILE A 290 -2.53 17.51 9.01
N LEU A 291 -3.47 18.07 9.78
CA LEU A 291 -4.64 18.72 9.22
C LEU A 291 -4.22 19.89 8.32
N ALA A 292 -3.28 20.72 8.80
CA ALA A 292 -2.72 21.82 8.03
C ALA A 292 -1.95 21.34 6.78
N ASP A 293 -1.23 20.21 6.88
CA ASP A 293 -0.55 19.60 5.73
C ASP A 293 -1.55 19.07 4.69
N PHE A 294 -2.65 18.44 5.12
CA PHE A 294 -3.70 17.96 4.22
C PHE A 294 -4.44 19.10 3.52
N ILE A 295 -4.67 20.22 4.22
CA ILE A 295 -5.27 21.43 3.66
C ILE A 295 -4.31 22.13 2.68
N GLY A 296 -3.00 22.12 2.99
CA GLY A 296 -1.96 22.77 2.20
C GLY A 296 -1.59 22.02 0.92
N ASP A 297 -1.98 20.75 0.80
CA ASP A 297 -1.76 19.94 -0.38
C ASP A 297 -2.90 20.13 -1.39
N GLU A 298 -2.65 20.91 -2.45
CA GLU A 298 -3.62 21.17 -3.53
C GLU A 298 -4.06 19.90 -4.29
N SER A 299 -3.39 18.76 -4.07
CA SER A 299 -3.76 17.48 -4.66
C SER A 299 -4.76 16.66 -3.83
N LEU A 300 -5.04 17.08 -2.59
CA LEU A 300 -6.01 16.42 -1.71
C LEU A 300 -7.39 17.11 -1.76
N PRO A 301 -8.49 16.36 -1.57
CA PRO A 301 -9.84 16.91 -1.59
C PRO A 301 -10.19 17.72 -0.32
N LEU A 302 -9.35 17.67 0.72
CA LEU A 302 -9.51 18.44 1.95
C LEU A 302 -9.00 19.87 1.74
N THR A 303 -9.88 20.87 1.86
CA THR A 303 -9.53 22.29 1.64
C THR A 303 -9.86 23.13 2.87
N GLN A 304 -9.23 24.29 3.01
CA GLN A 304 -9.50 25.22 4.12
C GLN A 304 -10.97 25.62 4.17
N ASP A 305 -11.58 25.91 3.01
CA ASP A 305 -12.99 26.31 2.93
C ASP A 305 -13.92 25.21 3.47
N LEU A 306 -13.57 23.94 3.25
CA LEU A 306 -14.36 22.78 3.70
C LEU A 306 -14.19 22.53 5.21
N VAL A 307 -13.02 22.82 5.77
CA VAL A 307 -12.76 22.79 7.22
C VAL A 307 -13.47 23.95 7.93
N ASP A 308 -13.42 25.16 7.36
CA ASP A 308 -14.13 26.33 7.88
C ASP A 308 -15.65 26.13 7.87
N ASP A 309 -16.21 25.55 6.80
CA ASP A 309 -17.64 25.24 6.66
C ASP A 309 -18.13 24.16 7.66
N PHE A 310 -17.24 23.25 8.08
CA PHE A 310 -17.53 22.24 9.09
C PHE A 310 -17.48 22.78 10.53
N GLY A 311 -16.92 23.97 10.74
CA GLY A 311 -16.80 24.59 12.06
C GLY A 311 -15.38 24.98 12.47
N GLY A 312 -14.42 24.87 11.55
CA GLY A 312 -13.01 25.17 11.75
C GLY A 312 -12.20 23.97 12.25
N GLU A 313 -10.88 24.13 12.33
CA GLU A 313 -9.93 23.09 12.75
C GLU A 313 -10.29 22.48 14.11
N GLU A 314 -10.74 23.31 15.08
CA GLU A 314 -11.16 22.83 16.41
C GLU A 314 -12.31 21.81 16.34
N ALA A 315 -13.25 21.96 15.39
CA ALA A 315 -14.36 21.02 15.23
C ALA A 315 -13.90 19.69 14.63
N VAL A 316 -12.96 19.74 13.68
CA VAL A 316 -12.34 18.54 13.09
C VAL A 316 -11.57 17.75 14.14
N MET A 317 -10.80 18.44 14.99
CA MET A 317 -9.99 17.83 16.05
C MET A 317 -10.84 17.21 17.16
N ALA A 318 -11.92 17.89 17.57
CA ALA A 318 -12.89 17.36 18.53
C ALA A 318 -13.53 16.06 18.04
N GLU A 319 -13.83 15.98 16.75
CA GLU A 319 -14.40 14.79 16.12
C GLU A 319 -13.37 13.66 15.95
N ALA A 320 -12.09 14.02 15.78
CA ALA A 320 -10.98 13.07 15.79
C ALA A 320 -10.70 12.47 17.19
N GLY A 321 -11.25 13.07 18.25
CA GLY A 321 -11.12 12.60 19.64
C GLY A 321 -10.11 13.38 20.48
N TYR A 322 -9.78 14.62 20.08
CA TYR A 322 -8.85 15.52 20.77
C TYR A 322 -9.56 16.74 21.37
#